data_AF-A0A9D1DBV1-F1
#
_entry.id   AF-A0A9D1DBV1-F1
#
_cell.length_a   1.000
_cell.length_b   1.000
_cell.length_c   1.000
_cell.angle_alpha   90.00
_cell.angle_beta   90.00
_cell.angle_gamma   90.00
#
_symmetry.space_group_name_H-M   'P 1'
#
loop_
_entity.id
_entity.type
_entity.pdbx_description
1 polymer ?
#
loop_
_entity_poly.entity_id
_entity_poly.type
_entity_poly.pdbx_seq_one_letter_code
_entity_poly.pdbx_strand_id
1 'polypeptide(L)'
;MKPFFSAFVYRGMCLLPTYTDGRLAKTVKKSVALLGEGTSLMIFPENSEDGYKAEPTDFFPGFVLVAKGYGKTYGSDIPMRPVYYHKKKRLIVVGEACSLADFGAAKKDEVAEIMRGKVIELYRRIESGEFDSAK
;
A
#
# COMPACT_ATOMS: atom_id res chain seq x y z
N MET A 1 -12.20 11.35 -15.42
CA MET A 1 -10.88 11.99 -15.64
C MET A 1 -9.79 10.94 -15.40
N LYS A 2 -9.09 10.47 -16.45
CA LYS A 2 -8.10 9.39 -16.34
C LYS A 2 -6.81 9.91 -15.65
N PRO A 3 -6.28 9.25 -14.61
CA PRO A 3 -5.02 9.65 -14.00
C PRO A 3 -3.87 9.40 -14.99
N PHE A 4 -2.97 10.36 -15.10
CA PHE A 4 -1.79 10.33 -15.97
C PHE A 4 -0.64 9.61 -15.24
N PHE A 5 -0.77 8.31 -15.06
CA PHE A 5 0.37 7.44 -14.77
C PHE A 5 0.54 6.55 -16.00
N SER A 6 1.73 6.55 -16.60
CA SER A 6 1.95 5.86 -17.88
C SER A 6 1.67 4.37 -17.72
N ALA A 7 1.10 3.73 -18.74
CA ALA A 7 0.87 2.28 -18.77
C ALA A 7 2.16 1.45 -18.57
N PHE A 8 3.33 2.09 -18.62
CA PHE A 8 4.65 1.52 -18.37
C PHE A 8 4.97 1.41 -16.88
N VAL A 9 4.63 2.44 -16.09
CA VAL A 9 4.69 2.42 -14.62
C VAL A 9 3.73 1.35 -14.08
N TYR A 10 2.53 1.25 -14.66
CA TYR A 10 1.56 0.19 -14.36
C TYR A 10 2.04 -1.24 -14.69
N ARG A 11 2.97 -1.40 -15.65
CA ARG A 11 3.53 -2.72 -16.03
C ARG A 11 4.74 -3.11 -15.20
N GLY A 12 5.57 -2.16 -14.78
CA GLY A 12 6.73 -2.41 -13.91
C GLY A 12 6.35 -2.59 -12.45
N MET A 13 5.25 -1.98 -12.01
CA MET A 13 4.69 -2.16 -10.68
C MET A 13 3.68 -3.29 -10.78
N CYS A 14 3.96 -4.45 -10.19
CA CYS A 14 3.00 -5.55 -10.13
C CYS A 14 1.78 -5.13 -9.29
N LEU A 15 0.86 -4.41 -9.94
CA LEU A 15 -0.34 -3.82 -9.35
C LEU A 15 -1.36 -4.92 -9.10
N LEU A 16 -1.70 -5.12 -7.84
CA LEU A 16 -2.69 -6.09 -7.43
C LEU A 16 -3.85 -5.36 -6.75
N PRO A 17 -4.99 -5.19 -7.43
CA PRO A 17 -6.21 -4.74 -6.76
C PRO A 17 -6.59 -5.74 -5.67
N THR A 18 -6.97 -5.23 -4.51
CA THR A 18 -7.45 -6.04 -3.38
C THR A 18 -8.88 -6.52 -3.66
N TYR A 19 -9.02 -7.77 -4.07
CA TYR A 19 -10.33 -8.43 -4.23
C TYR A 19 -10.81 -9.05 -2.91
N THR A 20 -12.12 -9.05 -2.65
CA THR A 20 -12.73 -9.65 -1.44
C THR A 20 -13.28 -11.07 -1.66
N ASP A 21 -13.26 -11.57 -2.89
CA ASP A 21 -13.83 -12.88 -3.28
C ASP A 21 -12.77 -13.99 -3.47
N GLY A 22 -13.16 -15.16 -3.99
CA GLY A 22 -12.26 -16.30 -4.23
C GLY A 22 -11.02 -16.00 -5.10
N ARG A 23 -11.00 -14.88 -5.85
CA ARG A 23 -9.82 -14.40 -6.58
C ARG A 23 -8.72 -13.91 -5.64
N LEU A 24 -9.05 -13.58 -4.39
CA LEU A 24 -8.11 -13.14 -3.36
C LEU A 24 -7.04 -14.19 -3.08
N ALA A 25 -7.41 -15.46 -2.91
CA ALA A 25 -6.46 -16.53 -2.60
C ALA A 25 -5.42 -16.72 -3.72
N LYS A 26 -5.87 -16.72 -4.98
CA LYS A 26 -4.98 -16.81 -6.15
C LYS A 26 -4.06 -15.58 -6.25
N THR A 27 -4.61 -14.40 -6.00
CA THR A 27 -3.86 -13.14 -6.01
C THR A 27 -2.79 -13.16 -4.93
N VAL A 28 -3.14 -13.49 -3.69
CA VAL A 28 -2.20 -13.61 -2.56
C VAL A 28 -1.08 -14.61 -2.88
N LYS A 29 -1.41 -15.80 -3.37
CA LYS A 29 -0.40 -16.81 -3.73
C LYS A 29 0.58 -16.27 -4.80
N LYS A 30 0.06 -15.58 -5.81
CA LYS A 30 0.90 -14.96 -6.85
C LYS A 30 1.76 -13.83 -6.27
N SER A 31 1.21 -12.98 -5.41
CA SER A 31 1.95 -11.92 -4.72
C SER A 31 3.14 -12.48 -3.94
N VAL A 32 2.89 -13.53 -3.15
CA VAL A 32 3.92 -14.17 -2.31
C VAL A 32 5.04 -14.74 -3.17
N ALA A 33 4.72 -15.41 -4.28
CA ALA A 33 5.72 -15.93 -5.21
C ALA A 33 6.58 -14.81 -5.81
N LEU A 34 5.97 -13.73 -6.30
CA LEU A 34 6.70 -12.58 -6.88
C LEU A 34 7.63 -11.93 -5.85
N LEU A 35 7.17 -11.74 -4.61
CA LEU A 35 8.01 -11.21 -3.54
C LEU A 35 9.21 -12.13 -3.26
N GLY A 36 9.00 -13.45 -3.27
CA GLY A 36 10.08 -14.44 -3.09
C GLY A 36 11.10 -14.48 -4.23
N GLU A 37 10.70 -14.06 -5.44
CA GLU A 37 11.59 -13.85 -6.58
C GLU A 37 12.36 -12.51 -6.51
N GLY A 38 12.20 -11.74 -5.42
CA GLY A 38 12.82 -10.43 -5.25
C GLY A 38 12.07 -9.28 -5.96
N THR A 39 10.86 -9.53 -6.48
CA THR A 39 10.04 -8.50 -7.14
C THR A 39 9.29 -7.68 -6.10
N SER A 40 9.47 -6.35 -6.12
CA SER A 40 8.71 -5.43 -5.26
C SER A 40 7.27 -5.26 -5.75
N LEU A 41 6.31 -5.17 -4.83
CA LEU A 41 4.90 -4.97 -5.13
C LEU A 41 4.41 -3.60 -4.68
N MET A 42 3.58 -2.95 -5.51
CA MET A 42 2.76 -1.82 -5.06
C MET A 42 1.30 -2.25 -4.98
N ILE A 43 0.71 -2.08 -3.81
CA ILE A 43 -0.68 -2.45 -3.53
C ILE A 43 -1.45 -1.17 -3.22
N PHE A 44 -2.63 -1.02 -3.83
CA PHE A 44 -3.57 0.06 -3.58
C PHE A 44 -4.73 -0.50 -2.76
N PRO A 45 -4.69 -0.40 -1.42
CA PRO A 45 -5.70 -0.99 -0.56
C PRO A 45 -6.94 -0.10 -0.41
N GLU A 46 -6.93 1.14 -0.90
CA GLU A 46 -8.03 2.08 -0.71
C GLU A 46 -9.31 1.66 -1.44
N ASN A 47 -10.46 1.91 -0.82
CA ASN A 47 -11.73 1.84 -1.53
C ASN A 47 -11.88 3.07 -2.44
N SER A 48 -11.78 2.83 -3.75
CA SER A 48 -11.87 3.87 -4.78
C SER A 48 -13.20 3.86 -5.56
N GLU A 49 -14.26 3.21 -5.07
CA GLU A 49 -15.57 3.16 -5.76
C GLU A 49 -16.15 4.56 -6.02
N ASP A 50 -16.02 5.48 -5.05
CA ASP A 50 -16.41 6.89 -5.19
C ASP A 50 -15.29 7.79 -5.75
N GLY A 51 -14.23 7.18 -6.30
CA GLY A 51 -13.01 7.86 -6.72
C GLY A 51 -11.99 8.10 -5.61
N TYR A 52 -10.84 8.66 -5.98
CA TYR A 52 -9.73 8.92 -5.06
C TYR A 52 -9.98 10.17 -4.21
N LYS A 53 -9.97 9.97 -2.89
CA LYS A 53 -10.12 11.03 -1.88
C LYS A 53 -8.74 11.47 -1.38
N ALA A 54 -8.60 12.73 -0.98
CA ALA A 54 -7.33 13.23 -0.46
C ALA A 54 -6.90 12.48 0.81
N GLU A 55 -7.86 12.23 1.70
CA GLU A 55 -7.74 11.29 2.82
C GLU A 55 -8.58 10.05 2.48
N PRO A 56 -7.95 8.87 2.28
CA PRO A 56 -8.69 7.63 2.05
C PRO A 56 -9.58 7.31 3.25
N THR A 57 -10.84 6.93 3.02
CA THR A 57 -11.76 6.61 4.12
C THR A 57 -11.52 5.21 4.68
N ASP A 58 -11.25 4.24 3.79
CA ASP A 58 -11.18 2.82 4.15
C ASP A 58 -10.12 2.10 3.33
N PHE A 59 -9.43 1.16 3.98
CA PHE A 59 -8.49 0.22 3.35
C PHE A 59 -9.04 -1.21 3.42
N PHE A 60 -9.03 -1.91 2.28
CA PHE A 60 -9.27 -3.34 2.23
C PHE A 60 -8.10 -4.11 2.86
N PRO A 61 -8.35 -5.04 3.79
CA PRO A 61 -7.30 -5.72 4.57
C PRO A 61 -6.59 -6.85 3.80
N GLY A 62 -6.91 -7.07 2.52
CA GLY A 62 -6.41 -8.20 1.73
C GLY A 62 -4.88 -8.22 1.59
N PHE A 63 -4.24 -7.05 1.60
CA PHE A 63 -2.77 -6.94 1.53
C PHE A 63 -2.07 -7.54 2.75
N VAL A 64 -2.73 -7.57 3.92
CA VAL A 64 -2.19 -8.19 5.14
C VAL A 64 -2.02 -9.70 4.96
N LEU A 65 -2.88 -10.32 4.15
CA LEU A 65 -2.76 -11.75 3.81
C LEU A 65 -1.52 -12.03 2.94
N VAL A 66 -1.09 -11.07 2.13
CA VAL A 66 0.17 -11.18 1.35
C VAL A 66 1.36 -11.20 2.31
N ALA A 67 1.42 -10.23 3.23
CA ALA A 67 2.52 -10.17 4.21
C ALA A 67 2.54 -11.41 5.12
N LYS A 68 1.38 -11.87 5.62
CA LYS A 68 1.28 -13.12 6.40
C LYS A 68 1.69 -14.34 5.59
N GLY A 69 1.26 -14.40 4.32
CA GLY A 69 1.62 -15.48 3.41
C GLY A 69 3.13 -15.53 3.16
N TYR A 70 3.76 -14.37 2.96
CA TYR A 70 5.20 -14.27 2.79
C TYR A 70 5.96 -14.78 4.01
N GLY A 71 5.61 -14.30 5.22
CA GLY A 71 6.22 -14.77 6.47
C GLY A 71 6.07 -16.28 6.67
N LYS A 72 4.90 -16.83 6.35
CA LYS A 72 4.66 -18.28 6.41
C LYS A 72 5.51 -19.07 5.41
N THR A 73 5.70 -18.56 4.19
CA THR A 73 6.40 -19.28 3.11
C THR A 73 7.91 -19.16 3.21
N TYR A 74 8.44 -18.00 3.59
CA TYR A 74 9.87 -17.70 3.55
C TYR A 74 10.51 -17.51 4.95
N GLY A 75 9.72 -17.62 6.02
CA GLY A 75 10.22 -17.57 7.41
C GLY A 75 10.71 -16.20 7.87
N SER A 76 10.44 -15.13 7.10
CA SER A 76 10.86 -13.76 7.41
C SER A 76 9.75 -12.76 7.08
N ASP A 77 9.70 -11.66 7.84
CA ASP A 77 8.74 -10.59 7.58
C ASP A 77 9.16 -9.76 6.37
N ILE A 78 8.17 -9.38 5.56
CA ILE A 78 8.38 -8.46 4.43
C ILE A 78 8.20 -7.00 4.90
N PRO A 79 9.14 -6.09 4.60
CA PRO A 79 8.95 -4.68 4.88
C PRO A 79 7.88 -4.07 3.95
N MET A 80 6.97 -3.31 4.54
CA MET A 80 5.92 -2.53 3.88
C MET A 80 6.19 -1.05 4.14
N ARG A 81 6.01 -0.21 3.11
CA ARG A 81 6.15 1.25 3.24
C ARG A 81 4.84 1.93 2.85
N PRO A 82 4.28 2.83 3.67
CA PRO A 82 3.17 3.67 3.25
C PRO A 82 3.67 4.64 2.17
N VAL A 83 2.85 4.86 1.15
CA VAL A 83 3.17 5.77 0.04
C VAL A 83 1.97 6.65 -0.21
N TYR A 84 2.19 7.95 -0.37
CA TYR A 84 1.16 8.90 -0.77
C TYR A 84 1.59 9.68 -2.01
N TYR A 85 0.69 9.79 -2.99
CA TYR A 85 0.88 10.62 -4.17
C TYR A 85 0.00 11.86 -4.12
N HIS A 86 0.63 13.02 -3.98
CA HIS A 86 -0.06 14.29 -3.91
C HIS A 86 -0.20 14.94 -5.30
N LYS A 87 -1.37 14.78 -5.92
CA LYS A 87 -1.61 15.19 -7.32
C LYS A 87 -1.34 16.67 -7.62
N LYS A 88 -1.78 17.61 -6.76
CA LYS A 88 -1.62 19.06 -7.02
C LYS A 88 -0.16 19.50 -7.02
N LYS A 89 0.57 19.11 -5.96
CA LYS A 89 2.01 19.32 -5.78
C LYS A 89 2.91 18.40 -6.65
N ARG A 90 2.34 17.39 -7.33
CA ARG A 90 3.06 16.38 -8.14
C ARG A 90 4.20 15.68 -7.38
N LEU A 91 3.96 15.38 -6.10
CA LEU A 91 4.94 14.83 -5.17
C LEU A 91 4.55 13.40 -4.77
N ILE A 92 5.53 12.49 -4.73
CA ILE A 92 5.39 11.17 -4.10
C ILE A 92 6.18 11.19 -2.80
N VAL A 93 5.54 10.86 -1.69
CA VAL A 93 6.20 10.70 -0.39
C VAL A 93 6.10 9.24 0.03
N VAL A 94 7.24 8.69 0.45
CA VAL A 94 7.37 7.33 0.96
C VAL A 94 7.69 7.44 2.45
N GLY A 95 6.86 6.83 3.29
CA GLY A 95 7.10 6.81 4.74
C GLY A 95 8.02 5.68 5.17
N GLU A 96 8.24 5.63 6.48
CA GLU A 96 9.08 4.64 7.13
C GLU A 96 8.60 3.20 6.90
N ALA A 97 9.56 2.28 6.81
CA ALA A 97 9.26 0.86 6.68
C ALA A 97 8.66 0.31 7.98
N CYS A 98 7.72 -0.61 7.84
CA CYS A 98 7.16 -1.40 8.92
C CYS A 98 6.86 -2.83 8.44
N SER A 99 6.73 -3.75 9.36
CA SER A 99 6.55 -5.18 9.17
C SER A 99 5.33 -5.65 9.96
N LEU A 100 4.93 -6.91 9.82
CA LEU A 100 3.82 -7.43 10.63
C LEU A 100 4.18 -7.52 12.12
N ALA A 101 5.43 -7.79 12.44
CA ALA A 101 5.93 -7.79 13.83
C ALA A 101 5.67 -6.46 14.56
N ASP A 102 5.75 -5.32 13.85
CA ASP A 102 5.53 -3.99 14.44
C ASP A 102 4.08 -3.77 14.92
N PHE A 103 3.13 -4.59 14.46
CA PHE A 103 1.72 -4.51 14.87
C PHE A 103 1.34 -5.54 15.95
N GLY A 104 2.27 -6.39 16.39
CA GLY A 104 2.03 -7.38 17.43
C GLY A 104 0.84 -8.31 17.14
N ALA A 105 -0.13 -8.36 18.05
CA ALA A 105 -1.30 -9.24 17.97
C ALA A 105 -2.47 -8.66 17.13
N ALA A 106 -2.26 -7.56 16.42
CA ALA A 106 -3.31 -6.88 15.67
C ALA A 106 -3.97 -7.79 14.61
N LYS A 107 -5.30 -7.68 14.51
CA LYS A 107 -6.09 -8.30 13.46
C LYS A 107 -5.84 -7.61 12.13
N LYS A 108 -6.18 -8.29 11.03
CA LYS A 108 -5.95 -7.78 9.67
C LYS A 108 -6.61 -6.41 9.42
N ASP A 109 -7.79 -6.18 10.01
CA ASP A 109 -8.55 -4.94 9.83
C ASP A 109 -7.91 -3.80 10.63
N GLU A 110 -7.38 -4.10 11.83
CA GLU A 110 -6.61 -3.15 12.65
C GLU A 110 -5.30 -2.75 11.96
N VAL A 111 -4.58 -3.72 11.37
CA VAL A 111 -3.38 -3.43 10.56
C VAL A 111 -3.73 -2.55 9.36
N ALA A 112 -4.84 -2.81 8.69
CA ALA A 112 -5.29 -1.99 7.56
C ALA A 112 -5.58 -0.54 7.99
N GLU A 113 -6.25 -0.36 9.12
CA GLU A 113 -6.55 0.96 9.68
C GLU A 113 -5.29 1.72 10.12
N ILE A 114 -4.34 1.05 10.78
CA ILE A 114 -3.06 1.65 11.16
C ILE A 114 -2.28 2.08 9.91
N MET A 115 -2.25 1.24 8.87
CA MET A 115 -1.59 1.58 7.60
C MET A 115 -2.28 2.75 6.88
N ARG A 116 -3.61 2.84 6.94
CA ARG A 116 -4.37 4.00 6.43
C ARG A 116 -3.96 5.27 7.17
N GLY A 117 -3.88 5.21 8.49
CA GLY A 117 -3.40 6.32 9.33
C GLY A 117 -2.01 6.81 8.92
N LYS A 118 -1.06 5.89 8.70
CA LYS A 118 0.29 6.22 8.20
C LYS A 118 0.27 6.91 6.84
N VAL A 119 -0.61 6.50 5.92
CA VAL A 119 -0.76 7.15 4.60
C VAL A 119 -1.36 8.56 4.72
N ILE A 120 -2.36 8.74 5.59
CA ILE A 120 -2.95 10.05 5.88
C ILE A 120 -1.94 10.99 6.54
N GLU A 121 -1.09 10.47 7.41
CA GLU A 121 0.00 11.25 8.01
C GLU A 121 0.93 11.83 6.94
N LEU A 122 1.30 11.04 5.92
CA LEU A 122 2.09 11.54 4.79
C LEU A 122 1.38 12.69 4.07
N TYR A 123 0.07 12.56 3.81
CA TYR A 123 -0.71 13.65 3.24
C TYR A 123 -0.66 14.92 4.10
N ARG A 124 -0.85 14.79 5.43
CA ARG A 124 -0.83 15.92 6.36
C ARG A 124 0.53 16.61 6.43
N ARG A 125 1.62 15.84 6.39
CA ARG A 125 3.00 16.36 6.30
C ARG A 125 3.24 17.13 5.00
N ILE A 126 2.63 16.71 3.90
CA ILE A 126 2.68 17.47 2.64
C ILE A 126 1.91 18.78 2.76
N GLU A 127 0.72 18.76 3.34
CA GLU A 127 -0.11 19.96 3.49
C GLU A 127 0.41 20.94 4.54
N SER A 128 1.18 20.47 5.54
CA SER A 128 1.88 21.35 6.48
C SER A 128 3.08 22.10 5.86
N GLY A 129 3.45 21.75 4.63
CA GLY A 129 4.58 22.35 3.91
C GLY A 129 5.93 21.74 4.28
N GLU A 130 5.98 20.59 4.96
CA GLU A 130 7.23 19.93 5.35
C GLU A 130 8.14 19.64 4.15
N PHE A 131 7.56 19.39 2.98
CA PHE A 131 8.28 19.08 1.74
C PHE A 131 8.33 20.24 0.76
N ASP A 132 7.89 21.43 1.16
CA ASP A 132 8.03 22.61 0.32
C ASP A 132 9.51 23.02 0.33
N SER A 133 10.14 23.10 -0.84
CA SER A 133 11.52 23.57 -0.93
C SER A 133 11.64 24.93 -0.26
N ALA A 134 12.63 25.11 0.63
CA ALA A 134 12.99 26.42 1.15
C ALA A 134 13.17 27.38 -0.04
N LYS A 135 12.36 28.43 -0.09
CA LYS A 135 12.49 29.49 -1.09
C LYS A 135 13.72 30.34 -0.83
#